data_AF-A0A1V5I7L4-F1
#
_entry.id   AF-A0A1V5I7L4-F1
#
_cell.length_a   1.000
_cell.length_b   1.000
_cell.length_c   1.000
_cell.angle_alpha   90.00
_cell.angle_beta   90.00
_cell.angle_gamma   90.00
#
_symmetry.space_group_name_H-M   'P 1'
#
loop_
_entity.id
_entity.type
_entity.pdbx_description
1 polymer ?
#
loop_
_entity_poly.entity_id
_entity_poly.type
_entity_poly.pdbx_seq_one_letter_code
_entity_poly.pdbx_strand_id
1 'polypeptide(L)'
;MKKVLAALACLAAAMLLLGPVGSCAEERSVADVLVSAIENAAELDLSDGNLKVGSYDSKISTKDEKFMGLLRAKLRLSSIFSQLSYREKGFTFRNGYELVRLLMEAADSGSHDISGAPFNLGDYVIYQIVLPLGLEPLIRELPVYYDAVMSTDGWEEKFETILDDEEGWGPQLNRGKSFHLAGFPKVNKKKEYITAVDVETKDGALYYSEADSSIEAWLYSFWMRRYDEGSMDMVKSVLDWLNDRLDEVENAVG
;
A
#
# COMPACT_ATOMS: atom_id res chain seq x y z
N MET A 1 19.14 -14.99 10.62
CA MET A 1 19.34 -14.69 9.19
C MET A 1 18.08 -14.18 8.48
N LYS A 2 16.88 -14.74 8.70
CA LYS A 2 15.62 -14.19 8.10
C LYS A 2 15.17 -12.82 8.65
N LYS A 3 15.44 -12.52 9.92
CA LYS A 3 15.14 -11.20 10.54
C LYS A 3 16.08 -10.07 10.10
N VAL A 4 17.23 -10.42 9.51
CA VAL A 4 18.25 -9.48 9.04
C VAL A 4 17.88 -8.97 7.64
N LEU A 5 17.31 -9.82 6.78
CA LEU A 5 16.81 -9.42 5.45
C LEU A 5 15.65 -8.41 5.51
N ALA A 6 14.72 -8.59 6.46
CA ALA A 6 13.58 -7.68 6.62
C ALA A 6 14.01 -6.30 7.17
N ALA A 7 15.01 -6.27 8.06
CA ALA A 7 15.58 -5.03 8.56
C ALA A 7 16.45 -4.31 7.51
N LEU A 8 17.11 -5.05 6.60
CA LEU A 8 17.84 -4.51 5.44
C LEU A 8 16.90 -3.87 4.40
N ALA A 9 15.71 -4.44 4.17
CA ALA A 9 14.70 -3.85 3.29
C ALA A 9 14.20 -2.48 3.80
N CYS A 10 14.13 -2.30 5.12
CA CYS A 10 13.84 -1.01 5.73
C CYS A 10 15.08 -0.08 5.74
N LEU A 11 16.30 -0.62 5.92
CA LEU A 11 17.57 0.13 5.90
C LEU A 11 17.78 0.88 4.56
N ALA A 12 17.29 0.31 3.46
CA ALA A 12 17.35 0.92 2.14
C ALA A 12 16.45 2.14 1.97
N ALA A 13 15.22 2.04 2.48
CA ALA A 13 14.26 3.13 2.45
C ALA A 13 14.77 4.34 3.25
N ALA A 14 15.62 4.10 4.26
CA ALA A 14 16.20 5.15 5.10
C ALA A 14 17.51 5.75 4.54
N MET A 15 18.33 4.99 3.81
CA MET A 15 19.55 5.53 3.17
C MET A 15 19.26 6.44 1.98
N LEU A 16 18.07 6.33 1.38
CA LEU A 16 17.61 7.14 0.24
C LEU A 16 17.22 8.58 0.58
N LEU A 17 17.16 8.92 1.86
CA LEU A 17 16.63 10.20 2.34
C LEU A 17 17.71 11.12 2.94
N LEU A 18 18.98 10.82 2.68
CA LEU A 18 20.12 11.69 2.98
C LEU A 18 20.86 12.06 1.68
N GLY A 19 20.43 13.12 0.98
CA GLY A 19 21.18 13.71 -0.15
C GLY A 19 22.35 14.62 0.32
N PRO A 20 23.02 15.39 -0.56
CA PRO A 20 23.30 15.20 -2.00
C PRO A 20 24.82 15.32 -2.32
N VAL A 21 25.36 14.67 -3.38
CA VAL A 21 26.63 15.08 -4.01
C VAL A 21 26.56 14.81 -5.51
N GLY A 22 26.63 15.85 -6.32
CA GLY A 22 26.47 15.76 -7.77
C GLY A 22 27.63 15.10 -8.51
N SER A 23 27.35 14.64 -9.73
CA SER A 23 27.98 15.13 -10.97
C SER A 23 27.54 14.25 -12.14
N CYS A 24 27.42 14.88 -13.31
CA CYS A 24 27.43 14.29 -14.66
C CYS A 24 26.25 13.41 -15.12
N ALA A 25 25.49 13.98 -16.07
CA ALA A 25 24.71 13.36 -17.15
C ALA A 25 23.50 12.47 -16.76
N GLU A 26 22.39 12.69 -17.47
CA GLU A 26 21.03 12.23 -17.19
C GLU A 26 20.85 10.70 -17.19
N GLU A 27 20.99 10.08 -16.03
CA GLU A 27 20.15 8.96 -15.59
C GLU A 27 19.75 9.26 -14.13
N ARG A 28 18.48 9.59 -13.88
CA ARG A 28 18.00 9.74 -12.50
C ARG A 28 18.10 8.37 -11.84
N SER A 29 18.73 8.31 -10.67
CA SER A 29 18.81 7.05 -9.95
C SER A 29 17.39 6.61 -9.55
N VAL A 30 17.15 5.30 -9.53
CA VAL A 30 15.83 4.72 -9.21
C VAL A 30 15.33 5.17 -7.83
N ALA A 31 16.28 5.29 -6.92
CA ALA A 31 16.25 6.05 -5.68
C ALA A 31 15.53 7.40 -5.76
N ASP A 32 16.02 8.31 -6.60
CA ASP A 32 15.46 9.67 -6.77
C ASP A 32 14.04 9.63 -7.35
N VAL A 33 13.75 8.67 -8.23
CA VAL A 33 12.43 8.47 -8.82
C VAL A 33 11.43 8.05 -7.75
N LEU A 34 11.82 7.14 -6.85
CA LEU A 34 10.99 6.69 -5.75
C LEU A 34 10.74 7.79 -4.73
N VAL A 35 11.78 8.51 -4.30
CA VAL A 35 11.65 9.63 -3.36
C VAL A 35 10.73 10.70 -3.95
N SER A 36 10.93 11.07 -5.21
CA SER A 36 10.05 12.02 -5.90
C SER A 36 8.59 11.55 -5.94
N ALA A 37 8.35 10.25 -6.16
CA ALA A 37 7.00 9.70 -6.19
C ALA A 37 6.32 9.75 -4.81
N ILE A 38 7.07 9.47 -3.75
CA ILE A 38 6.59 9.57 -2.36
C ILE A 38 6.28 11.02 -2.00
N GLU A 39 7.19 11.96 -2.28
CA GLU A 39 7.00 13.39 -2.02
C GLU A 39 5.76 13.93 -2.75
N ASN A 40 5.65 13.66 -4.06
CA ASN A 40 4.49 14.06 -4.85
C ASN A 40 3.18 13.48 -4.31
N ALA A 41 3.20 12.22 -3.84
CA ALA A 41 2.00 11.59 -3.28
C ALA A 41 1.63 12.15 -1.89
N ALA A 42 2.63 12.55 -1.08
CA ALA A 42 2.40 13.22 0.19
C ALA A 42 1.78 14.62 0.00
N GLU A 43 2.18 15.33 -1.06
CA GLU A 43 1.68 16.67 -1.41
C GLU A 43 0.30 16.68 -2.07
N LEU A 44 -0.26 15.52 -2.45
CA LEU A 44 -1.62 15.45 -2.99
C LEU A 44 -2.64 15.96 -1.96
N ASP A 45 -3.37 17.02 -2.31
CA ASP A 45 -4.47 17.55 -1.50
C ASP A 45 -5.68 16.61 -1.59
N LEU A 46 -5.73 15.66 -0.66
CA LEU A 46 -6.83 14.73 -0.46
C LEU A 46 -7.76 15.16 0.70
N SER A 47 -7.84 16.46 0.97
CA SER A 47 -8.76 17.01 1.98
C SER A 47 -10.22 16.87 1.55
N ASP A 48 -11.15 16.88 2.50
CA ASP A 48 -12.60 16.84 2.22
C ASP A 48 -13.08 18.03 1.38
N GLY A 49 -12.35 19.15 1.48
CA GLY A 49 -12.60 20.34 0.68
C GLY A 49 -12.26 20.15 -0.79
N ASN A 50 -11.26 19.31 -1.12
CA ASN A 50 -10.80 19.10 -2.48
C ASN A 50 -11.35 17.82 -3.11
N LEU A 51 -11.59 16.77 -2.33
CA LEU A 51 -12.09 15.48 -2.81
C LEU A 51 -13.56 15.53 -3.21
N LYS A 52 -13.86 14.95 -4.37
CA LYS A 52 -15.21 14.54 -4.76
C LYS A 52 -15.22 13.03 -4.92
N VAL A 53 -15.98 12.37 -4.05
CA VAL A 53 -16.15 10.92 -4.05
C VAL A 53 -17.55 10.59 -4.58
N GLY A 54 -17.59 9.76 -5.61
CA GLY A 54 -18.80 9.30 -6.25
C GLY A 54 -18.77 7.80 -6.51
N SER A 55 -19.83 7.30 -7.13
CA SER A 55 -19.89 5.97 -7.73
C SER A 55 -20.95 6.01 -8.80
N TYR A 56 -20.74 5.25 -9.87
CA TYR A 56 -21.70 5.10 -10.95
C TYR A 56 -23.10 4.66 -10.46
N ASP A 57 -23.16 3.74 -9.50
CA ASP A 57 -24.41 3.07 -9.10
C ASP A 57 -25.01 3.62 -7.80
N SER A 58 -24.28 4.46 -7.04
CA SER A 58 -24.80 4.94 -5.77
C SER A 58 -24.09 6.15 -5.17
N LYS A 59 -24.78 6.83 -4.25
CA LYS A 59 -24.15 7.84 -3.41
C LYS A 59 -23.29 7.18 -2.33
N ILE A 60 -22.01 7.53 -2.31
CA ILE A 60 -21.06 7.15 -1.26
C ILE A 60 -21.11 8.21 -0.15
N SER A 61 -21.13 7.75 1.10
CA SER A 61 -21.02 8.62 2.27
C SER A 61 -19.56 8.89 2.58
N THR A 62 -19.16 10.15 2.63
CA THR A 62 -17.80 10.58 3.04
C THR A 62 -17.70 10.87 4.54
N LYS A 63 -18.71 10.48 5.34
CA LYS A 63 -18.76 10.73 6.79
C LYS A 63 -18.03 9.68 7.63
N ASP A 64 -17.65 8.55 7.03
CA ASP A 64 -16.90 7.50 7.72
C ASP A 64 -15.41 7.81 7.60
N GLU A 65 -14.80 8.26 8.70
CA GLU A 65 -13.38 8.60 8.76
C GLU A 65 -12.46 7.42 8.45
N LYS A 66 -12.83 6.21 8.85
CA LYS A 66 -12.03 5.01 8.56
C LYS A 66 -12.05 4.71 7.07
N PHE A 67 -13.22 4.79 6.44
CA PHE A 67 -13.36 4.62 4.99
C PHE A 67 -12.57 5.69 4.25
N MET A 68 -12.72 6.97 4.63
CA MET A 68 -12.00 8.07 4.00
C MET A 68 -10.48 7.94 4.20
N GLY A 69 -10.02 7.51 5.38
CA GLY A 69 -8.61 7.20 5.64
C GLY A 69 -8.05 6.13 4.71
N LEU A 70 -8.77 5.00 4.56
CA LEU A 70 -8.40 3.92 3.65
C LEU A 70 -8.40 4.38 2.18
N LEU A 71 -9.40 5.16 1.77
CA LEU A 71 -9.49 5.70 0.43
C LEU A 71 -8.31 6.62 0.13
N ARG A 72 -7.99 7.57 1.02
CA ARG A 72 -6.84 8.48 0.86
C ARG A 72 -5.52 7.72 0.78
N ALA A 73 -5.32 6.71 1.63
CA ALA A 73 -4.14 5.84 1.58
C ALA A 73 -4.05 5.11 0.22
N LYS A 74 -5.16 4.56 -0.28
CA LYS A 74 -5.23 3.91 -1.59
C LYS A 74 -4.87 4.85 -2.73
N LEU A 75 -5.38 6.08 -2.73
CA LEU A 75 -5.11 7.08 -3.77
C LEU A 75 -3.63 7.48 -3.80
N ARG A 76 -3.01 7.67 -2.63
CA ARG A 76 -1.57 7.97 -2.53
C ARG A 76 -0.71 6.84 -3.05
N LEU A 77 -0.98 5.61 -2.63
CA LEU A 77 -0.27 4.44 -3.15
C LEU A 77 -0.46 4.30 -4.67
N SER A 78 -1.67 4.54 -5.17
CA SER A 78 -1.96 4.50 -6.62
C SER A 78 -1.19 5.59 -7.38
N SER A 79 -1.04 6.79 -6.81
CA SER A 79 -0.21 7.87 -7.37
C SER A 79 1.27 7.50 -7.42
N ILE A 80 1.79 6.85 -6.38
CA ILE A 80 3.17 6.34 -6.38
C ILE A 80 3.33 5.32 -7.50
N PHE A 81 2.46 4.31 -7.57
CA PHE A 81 2.56 3.25 -8.58
C PHE A 81 2.39 3.77 -10.01
N SER A 82 1.53 4.77 -10.24
CA SER A 82 1.35 5.35 -11.58
C SER A 82 2.58 6.14 -12.04
N GLN A 83 3.22 6.89 -11.14
CA GLN A 83 4.46 7.63 -11.44
C GLN A 83 5.63 6.69 -11.74
N LEU A 84 5.73 5.59 -10.99
CA LEU A 84 6.75 4.56 -11.23
C LEU A 84 6.51 3.82 -12.55
N SER A 85 5.24 3.56 -12.91
CA SER A 85 4.89 2.85 -14.15
C SER A 85 5.04 3.71 -15.41
N TYR A 86 4.85 5.03 -15.32
CA TYR A 86 4.86 5.93 -16.49
C TYR A 86 6.27 6.42 -16.88
N ARG A 87 7.22 6.47 -15.94
CA ARG A 87 8.52 7.11 -16.17
C ARG A 87 9.59 6.21 -16.79
N GLU A 88 9.45 4.89 -16.79
CA GLU A 88 10.51 4.00 -17.29
C GLU A 88 10.05 3.11 -18.45
N LYS A 89 10.48 3.46 -19.67
CA LYS A 89 10.67 2.49 -20.76
C LYS A 89 11.89 1.62 -20.40
N GLY A 90 11.73 0.70 -19.46
CA GLY A 90 12.80 -0.19 -19.00
C GLY A 90 12.46 -0.99 -17.74
N PHE A 91 11.59 -0.45 -16.90
CA PHE A 91 11.08 -1.11 -15.70
C PHE A 91 9.55 -1.16 -15.77
N THR A 92 9.01 -2.35 -16.01
CA THR A 92 7.61 -2.64 -15.73
C THR A 92 7.51 -3.08 -14.29
N PHE A 93 7.08 -2.19 -13.40
CA PHE A 93 6.71 -2.59 -12.03
C PHE A 93 5.46 -3.45 -12.11
N ARG A 94 5.61 -4.77 -12.05
CA ARG A 94 4.49 -5.72 -12.14
C ARG A 94 3.72 -5.83 -10.83
N ASN A 95 4.34 -5.51 -9.69
CA ASN A 95 3.76 -5.74 -8.35
C ASN A 95 4.52 -5.01 -7.22
N GLY A 96 3.85 -4.79 -6.09
CA GLY A 96 4.42 -4.12 -4.90
C GLY A 96 5.64 -4.83 -4.28
N TYR A 97 5.87 -6.10 -4.63
CA TYR A 97 7.09 -6.83 -4.31
C TYR A 97 8.33 -6.24 -5.00
N GLU A 98 8.20 -5.69 -6.22
CA GLU A 98 9.32 -5.06 -6.91
C GLU A 98 9.70 -3.72 -6.28
N LEU A 99 8.76 -2.99 -5.68
CA LEU A 99 9.09 -1.82 -4.86
C LEU A 99 9.90 -2.22 -3.61
N VAL A 100 9.50 -3.30 -2.94
CA VAL A 100 10.26 -3.85 -1.80
C VAL A 100 11.64 -4.35 -2.25
N ARG A 101 11.72 -5.02 -3.41
CA ARG A 101 12.97 -5.53 -3.97
C ARG A 101 13.89 -4.42 -4.45
N LEU A 102 13.34 -3.31 -4.92
CA LEU A 102 14.09 -2.16 -5.38
C LEU A 102 14.57 -1.28 -4.23
N LEU A 103 13.78 -1.21 -3.15
CA LEU A 103 14.29 -0.82 -1.85
C LEU A 103 15.46 -1.77 -1.48
N MET A 104 15.30 -3.09 -1.51
CA MET A 104 16.39 -4.03 -1.18
C MET A 104 17.65 -3.89 -2.07
N GLU A 105 17.52 -3.73 -3.39
CA GLU A 105 18.63 -3.56 -4.33
C GLU A 105 19.35 -2.22 -4.13
N ALA A 106 18.63 -1.16 -3.74
CA ALA A 106 19.25 0.09 -3.29
C ALA A 106 20.00 -0.08 -1.95
N ALA A 107 19.51 -0.96 -1.05
CA ALA A 107 20.14 -1.28 0.22
C ALA A 107 21.45 -2.06 0.06
N ASP A 108 21.49 -2.98 -0.90
CA ASP A 108 22.65 -3.86 -1.15
C ASP A 108 23.91 -3.09 -1.63
N SER A 109 23.78 -1.80 -1.94
CA SER A 109 24.90 -0.90 -2.23
C SER A 109 25.64 -0.39 -0.98
N GLY A 110 25.19 -0.71 0.25
CA GLY A 110 25.73 -0.16 1.50
C GLY A 110 25.83 -1.13 2.69
N SER A 111 26.90 -0.97 3.46
CA SER A 111 27.34 -1.70 4.68
C SER A 111 26.25 -2.35 5.58
N HIS A 112 26.48 -3.62 5.92
CA HIS A 112 25.56 -4.57 6.58
C HIS A 112 25.56 -4.58 8.14
N ASP A 113 25.67 -3.44 8.83
CA ASP A 113 25.59 -3.40 10.30
C ASP A 113 24.52 -2.42 10.82
N ILE A 114 23.39 -2.98 11.26
CA ILE A 114 22.19 -2.27 11.74
C ILE A 114 22.34 -1.85 13.22
N SER A 115 23.29 -2.43 13.95
CA SER A 115 23.54 -2.07 15.36
C SER A 115 24.29 -0.75 15.54
N GLY A 116 24.84 -0.20 14.45
CA GLY A 116 25.56 1.08 14.40
C GLY A 116 24.85 2.19 13.62
N ALA A 117 23.59 2.00 13.20
CA ALA A 117 22.85 3.04 12.48
C ALA A 117 22.59 4.25 13.40
N PRO A 118 22.90 5.49 12.99
CA PRO A 118 22.81 6.67 13.86
C PRO A 118 21.36 7.13 14.16
N PHE A 119 20.34 6.39 13.71
CA PHE A 119 18.92 6.75 13.85
C PHE A 119 18.03 5.51 14.08
N ASN A 120 16.87 5.70 14.71
CA ASN A 120 15.87 4.65 14.91
C ASN A 120 15.07 4.42 13.63
N LEU A 121 15.23 3.24 13.03
CA LEU A 121 14.58 2.84 11.78
C LEU A 121 13.05 2.77 11.87
N GLY A 122 12.51 2.43 13.06
CA GLY A 122 11.07 2.43 13.30
C GLY A 122 10.51 3.84 13.16
N ASP A 123 11.03 4.76 13.95
CA ASP A 123 10.67 6.18 13.92
C ASP A 123 10.83 6.76 12.53
N TYR A 124 11.90 6.37 11.84
CA TYR A 124 12.16 6.79 10.48
C TYR A 124 11.01 6.44 9.52
N VAL A 125 10.61 5.17 9.47
CA VAL A 125 9.53 4.70 8.60
C VAL A 125 8.20 5.35 9.00
N ILE A 126 7.94 5.50 10.30
CA ILE A 126 6.71 6.14 10.78
C ILE A 126 6.65 7.61 10.36
N TYR A 127 7.65 8.41 10.69
CA TYR A 127 7.63 9.87 10.48
C TYR A 127 7.88 10.29 9.03
N GLN A 128 8.61 9.50 8.24
CA GLN A 128 8.98 9.88 6.87
C GLN A 128 8.09 9.24 5.80
N ILE A 129 7.42 8.13 6.11
CA ILE A 129 6.61 7.40 5.12
C ILE A 129 5.17 7.27 5.60
N VAL A 130 4.94 6.64 6.76
CA VAL A 130 3.58 6.29 7.19
C VAL A 130 2.72 7.53 7.47
N LEU A 131 3.21 8.47 8.28
CA LEU A 131 2.46 9.65 8.67
C LEU A 131 2.28 10.65 7.50
N PRO A 132 3.32 11.00 6.72
CA PRO A 132 3.15 11.92 5.58
C PRO A 132 2.18 11.38 4.51
N LEU A 133 2.21 10.07 4.26
CA LEU A 133 1.28 9.42 3.33
C LEU A 133 -0.06 9.06 3.98
N GLY A 134 -0.25 9.27 5.29
CA GLY A 134 -1.46 8.89 6.02
C GLY A 134 -1.82 7.41 5.84
N LEU A 135 -0.83 6.52 5.92
CA LEU A 135 -1.01 5.07 5.72
C LEU A 135 -1.48 4.34 6.98
N GLU A 136 -1.55 5.02 8.11
CA GLU A 136 -1.96 4.44 9.39
C GLU A 136 -3.31 3.67 9.30
N PRO A 137 -4.41 4.21 8.72
CA PRO A 137 -5.66 3.46 8.61
C PRO A 137 -5.50 2.14 7.83
N LEU A 138 -4.61 2.11 6.83
CA LEU A 138 -4.33 0.92 6.05
C LEU A 138 -3.51 -0.10 6.84
N ILE A 139 -2.45 0.34 7.52
CA ILE A 139 -1.57 -0.51 8.34
C ILE A 139 -2.37 -1.18 9.46
N ARG A 140 -3.33 -0.45 10.04
CA ARG A 140 -4.24 -0.93 11.08
C ARG A 140 -5.28 -1.92 10.53
N GLU A 141 -5.79 -1.68 9.32
CA GLU A 141 -6.87 -2.49 8.75
C GLU A 141 -6.39 -3.78 8.07
N LEU A 142 -5.20 -3.80 7.47
CA LEU A 142 -4.69 -4.98 6.76
C LEU A 142 -4.65 -6.25 7.65
N PRO A 143 -4.17 -6.23 8.91
CA PRO A 143 -4.24 -7.38 9.80
C PRO A 143 -5.67 -7.90 10.05
N VAL A 144 -6.68 -7.03 10.11
CA VAL A 144 -8.08 -7.45 10.28
C VAL A 144 -8.53 -8.33 9.11
N TYR A 145 -8.10 -7.99 7.89
CA TYR A 145 -8.39 -8.79 6.70
C TYR A 145 -7.55 -10.07 6.62
N TYR A 146 -6.34 -10.08 7.18
CA TYR A 146 -5.56 -11.31 7.35
C TYR A 146 -6.32 -12.29 8.23
N ASP A 147 -6.80 -11.84 9.39
CA ASP A 147 -7.55 -12.68 10.32
C ASP A 147 -8.85 -13.19 9.68
N ALA A 148 -9.53 -12.34 8.91
CA ALA A 148 -10.72 -12.73 8.14
C ALA A 148 -10.43 -13.87 7.15
N VAL A 149 -9.31 -13.78 6.42
CA VAL A 149 -8.85 -14.84 5.51
C VAL A 149 -8.53 -16.11 6.28
N MET A 150 -7.69 -16.02 7.32
CA MET A 150 -7.23 -17.17 8.10
C MET A 150 -8.35 -17.86 8.88
N SER A 151 -9.43 -17.15 9.22
CA SER A 151 -10.62 -17.71 9.87
C SER A 151 -11.54 -18.48 8.93
N THR A 152 -11.31 -18.40 7.62
CA THR A 152 -12.15 -19.03 6.60
C THR A 152 -11.61 -20.43 6.28
N ASP A 153 -12.43 -21.46 6.47
CA ASP A 153 -12.06 -22.84 6.12
C ASP A 153 -11.72 -22.97 4.63
N GLY A 154 -10.58 -23.61 4.32
CA GLY A 154 -10.12 -23.82 2.94
C GLY A 154 -9.83 -22.52 2.19
N TRP A 155 -9.33 -21.48 2.87
CA TRP A 155 -9.08 -20.18 2.26
C TRP A 155 -8.05 -20.22 1.12
N GLU A 156 -7.05 -21.12 1.17
CA GLU A 156 -6.07 -21.28 0.09
C GLU A 156 -6.75 -21.65 -1.25
N GLU A 157 -7.54 -22.72 -1.26
CA GLU A 157 -8.28 -23.19 -2.45
C GLU A 157 -9.25 -22.11 -2.98
N LYS A 158 -9.84 -21.33 -2.08
CA LYS A 158 -10.71 -20.20 -2.43
C LYS A 158 -9.96 -19.06 -3.08
N PHE A 159 -8.75 -18.73 -2.62
CA PHE A 159 -7.89 -17.76 -3.29
C PHE A 159 -7.43 -18.26 -4.65
N GLU A 160 -7.04 -19.52 -4.76
CA GLU A 160 -6.69 -20.15 -6.05
C GLU A 160 -7.85 -20.07 -7.03
N THR A 161 -9.07 -20.39 -6.58
CA THR A 161 -10.28 -20.30 -7.42
C THR A 161 -10.52 -18.87 -7.95
N ILE A 162 -10.30 -17.85 -7.12
CA ILE A 162 -10.47 -16.44 -7.53
C ILE A 162 -9.33 -15.99 -8.46
N LEU A 163 -8.11 -16.46 -8.21
CA LEU A 163 -6.94 -16.17 -9.06
C LEU A 163 -7.09 -16.82 -10.45
N ASP A 164 -7.62 -18.03 -10.52
CA ASP A 164 -7.83 -18.79 -11.76
C ASP A 164 -9.00 -18.25 -12.61
N ASP A 165 -9.89 -17.45 -12.02
CA ASP A 165 -11.01 -16.79 -12.70
C ASP A 165 -10.53 -15.52 -13.46
N GLU A 166 -9.62 -15.73 -14.41
CA GLU A 166 -9.06 -14.70 -15.27
C GLU A 166 -9.96 -14.45 -16.50
N GLU A 167 -10.67 -13.32 -16.49
CA GLU A 167 -11.30 -12.75 -17.68
C GLU A 167 -10.71 -11.36 -17.95
N GLY A 168 -9.68 -11.29 -18.80
CA GLY A 168 -9.09 -10.02 -19.26
C GLY A 168 -7.67 -9.76 -18.73
N TRP A 169 -7.49 -8.70 -17.94
CA TRP A 169 -6.18 -8.21 -17.45
C TRP A 169 -5.84 -8.65 -16.02
N GLY A 170 -6.62 -9.56 -15.42
CA GLY A 170 -6.45 -10.07 -14.06
C GLY A 170 -7.73 -10.75 -13.54
N PRO A 171 -7.73 -11.22 -12.27
CA PRO A 171 -8.88 -11.91 -11.68
C PRO A 171 -10.07 -10.97 -11.54
N GLN A 172 -11.29 -11.48 -11.82
CA GLN A 172 -12.51 -10.70 -11.63
C GLN A 172 -12.87 -10.61 -10.14
N LEU A 173 -12.75 -9.41 -9.57
CA LEU A 173 -13.09 -9.18 -8.17
C LEU A 173 -14.56 -8.83 -7.99
N ASN A 174 -15.24 -8.36 -9.05
CA ASN A 174 -16.66 -8.00 -9.04
C ASN A 174 -17.03 -7.13 -7.84
N ARG A 175 -16.24 -6.07 -7.62
CA ARG A 175 -16.35 -5.13 -6.50
C ARG A 175 -16.30 -5.81 -5.11
N GLY A 176 -15.65 -6.97 -5.03
CA GLY A 176 -15.48 -7.79 -3.83
C GLY A 176 -16.47 -8.95 -3.73
N LYS A 177 -17.45 -9.05 -4.64
CA LYS A 177 -18.45 -10.12 -4.65
C LYS A 177 -17.82 -11.50 -4.78
N SER A 178 -16.73 -11.63 -5.54
CA SER A 178 -16.03 -12.91 -5.74
C SER A 178 -15.54 -13.50 -4.41
N PHE A 179 -14.96 -12.67 -3.52
CA PHE A 179 -14.54 -13.11 -2.19
C PHE A 179 -15.72 -13.59 -1.34
N HIS A 180 -16.86 -12.88 -1.36
CA HIS A 180 -18.01 -13.31 -0.57
C HIS A 180 -18.71 -14.56 -1.12
N LEU A 181 -18.71 -14.76 -2.44
CA LEU A 181 -19.20 -15.99 -3.05
C LEU A 181 -18.31 -17.18 -2.69
N ALA A 182 -17.00 -16.97 -2.56
CA ALA A 182 -16.06 -17.95 -2.04
C ALA A 182 -16.20 -18.17 -0.51
N GLY A 183 -17.01 -17.37 0.19
CA GLY A 183 -17.32 -17.54 1.61
C GLY A 183 -16.45 -16.72 2.57
N PHE A 184 -15.64 -15.79 2.07
CA PHE A 184 -14.94 -14.84 2.92
C PHE A 184 -15.93 -13.86 3.59
N PRO A 185 -15.76 -13.54 4.88
CA PRO A 185 -16.71 -12.70 5.61
C PRO A 185 -16.72 -11.25 5.09
N LYS A 186 -17.80 -10.52 5.38
CA LYS A 186 -17.81 -9.07 5.23
C LYS A 186 -17.21 -8.45 6.48
N VAL A 187 -16.00 -7.89 6.36
CA VAL A 187 -15.30 -7.25 7.48
C VAL A 187 -16.00 -5.93 7.80
N ASN A 188 -16.32 -5.14 6.78
CA ASN A 188 -17.04 -3.88 6.93
C ASN A 188 -18.43 -3.96 6.27
N LYS A 189 -19.49 -3.80 7.05
CA LYS A 189 -20.89 -3.97 6.56
C LYS A 189 -21.46 -2.73 5.88
N LYS A 190 -20.74 -1.60 5.89
CA LYS A 190 -21.23 -0.35 5.32
C LYS A 190 -21.07 -0.37 3.81
N LYS A 191 -22.00 0.28 3.11
CA LYS A 191 -22.12 0.20 1.65
C LYS A 191 -20.89 0.75 0.93
N GLU A 192 -20.30 1.82 1.46
CA GLU A 192 -19.12 2.48 0.91
C GLU A 192 -17.90 1.56 0.78
N TYR A 193 -17.77 0.51 1.60
CA TYR A 193 -16.64 -0.42 1.53
C TYR A 193 -16.75 -1.45 0.39
N ILE A 194 -17.98 -1.74 -0.04
CA ILE A 194 -18.29 -2.78 -1.04
C ILE A 194 -18.73 -2.19 -2.39
N THR A 195 -18.67 -0.87 -2.52
CA THR A 195 -19.05 -0.15 -3.73
C THR A 195 -17.78 0.31 -4.42
N ALA A 196 -17.74 0.20 -5.75
CA ALA A 196 -16.67 0.78 -6.55
C ALA A 196 -16.76 2.31 -6.53
N VAL A 197 -15.63 2.97 -6.29
CA VAL A 197 -15.57 4.41 -6.07
C VAL A 197 -14.91 5.13 -7.24
N ASP A 198 -15.48 6.28 -7.58
CA ASP A 198 -14.87 7.25 -8.48
C ASP A 198 -14.44 8.46 -7.65
N VAL A 199 -13.21 8.91 -7.86
CA VAL A 199 -12.62 10.04 -7.16
C VAL A 199 -12.05 11.03 -8.16
N GLU A 200 -12.41 12.30 -7.97
CA GLU A 200 -11.75 13.42 -8.63
C GLU A 200 -11.38 14.48 -7.59
N THR A 201 -10.25 15.17 -7.80
CA THR A 201 -9.92 16.38 -7.04
C THR A 201 -10.46 17.61 -7.78
N LYS A 202 -10.89 18.65 -7.03
CA LYS A 202 -11.43 19.88 -7.64
C LYS A 202 -10.39 20.66 -8.41
N ASP A 203 -9.13 20.58 -8.00
CA ASP A 203 -7.98 21.16 -8.68
C ASP A 203 -7.58 20.40 -9.96
N GLY A 204 -8.18 19.23 -10.24
CA GLY A 204 -7.87 18.40 -11.40
C GLY A 204 -6.55 17.64 -11.32
N ALA A 205 -5.86 17.64 -10.17
CA ALA A 205 -4.61 16.93 -9.96
C ALA A 205 -4.77 15.40 -10.04
N LEU A 206 -5.95 14.87 -9.73
CA LEU A 206 -6.23 13.43 -9.69
C LEU A 206 -7.61 13.11 -10.28
N TYR A 207 -7.64 12.11 -11.15
CA TYR A 207 -8.84 11.37 -11.52
C TYR A 207 -8.57 9.87 -11.32
N TYR A 208 -9.42 9.22 -10.55
CA TYR A 208 -9.33 7.80 -10.20
C TYR A 208 -10.71 7.18 -10.35
N SER A 209 -10.81 6.06 -11.06
CA SER A 209 -12.06 5.34 -11.25
C SER A 209 -11.85 3.85 -11.01
N GLU A 210 -12.65 3.28 -10.11
CA GLU A 210 -12.68 1.86 -9.88
C GLU A 210 -13.72 1.22 -10.81
N ALA A 211 -13.27 0.41 -11.77
CA ALA A 211 -14.19 -0.38 -12.59
C ALA A 211 -14.72 -1.60 -11.81
N ASP A 212 -13.81 -2.43 -11.31
CA ASP A 212 -14.13 -3.76 -10.75
C ASP A 212 -13.67 -3.98 -9.30
N SER A 213 -13.13 -2.96 -8.64
CA SER A 213 -12.63 -3.05 -7.27
C SER A 213 -13.44 -2.17 -6.32
N SER A 214 -13.50 -2.54 -5.05
CA SER A 214 -13.99 -1.73 -3.93
C SER A 214 -12.89 -1.68 -2.86
N ILE A 215 -13.04 -0.91 -1.77
CA ILE A 215 -12.07 -0.94 -0.67
C ILE A 215 -11.96 -2.34 -0.05
N GLU A 216 -13.09 -3.01 0.19
CA GLU A 216 -13.10 -4.39 0.72
C GLU A 216 -12.44 -5.36 -0.26
N ALA A 217 -12.74 -5.26 -1.56
CA ALA A 217 -12.10 -6.08 -2.59
C ALA A 217 -10.59 -5.84 -2.65
N TRP A 218 -10.16 -4.59 -2.51
CA TRP A 218 -8.75 -4.21 -2.54
C TRP A 218 -7.98 -4.82 -1.36
N LEU A 219 -8.54 -4.78 -0.16
CA LEU A 219 -7.94 -5.34 1.05
C LEU A 219 -7.87 -6.88 1.00
N TYR A 220 -8.90 -7.56 0.52
CA TYR A 220 -8.82 -9.00 0.26
C TYR A 220 -7.81 -9.34 -0.84
N SER A 221 -7.83 -8.60 -1.95
CA SER A 221 -6.89 -8.82 -3.06
C SER A 221 -5.44 -8.59 -2.65
N PHE A 222 -5.19 -7.75 -1.64
CA PHE A 222 -3.85 -7.58 -1.08
C PHE A 222 -3.34 -8.91 -0.53
N TRP A 223 -4.09 -9.56 0.35
CA TRP A 223 -3.69 -10.84 0.93
C TRP A 223 -3.65 -11.97 -0.09
N MET A 224 -4.58 -11.98 -1.04
CA MET A 224 -4.55 -12.93 -2.16
C MET A 224 -3.26 -12.81 -2.99
N ARG A 225 -2.81 -11.59 -3.30
CA ARG A 225 -1.51 -11.39 -3.98
C ARG A 225 -0.32 -11.80 -3.11
N ARG A 226 -0.38 -11.57 -1.79
CA ARG A 226 0.68 -12.01 -0.88
C ARG A 226 0.74 -13.54 -0.75
N TYR A 227 -0.41 -14.21 -0.85
CA TYR A 227 -0.49 -15.66 -0.96
C TYR A 227 0.19 -16.17 -2.23
N ASP A 228 -0.21 -15.64 -3.40
CA ASP A 228 0.36 -16.00 -4.71
C ASP A 228 1.90 -15.78 -4.76
N GLU A 229 2.38 -14.70 -4.13
CA GLU A 229 3.80 -14.40 -4.03
C GLU A 229 4.55 -15.19 -2.93
N GLY A 230 3.85 -15.99 -2.10
CA GLY A 230 4.44 -16.72 -0.97
C GLY A 230 5.00 -15.82 0.14
N SER A 231 4.47 -14.60 0.29
CA SER A 231 4.98 -13.55 1.19
C SER A 231 4.04 -13.19 2.34
N MET A 232 2.91 -13.88 2.49
CA MET A 232 1.83 -13.57 3.45
C MET A 232 2.34 -13.40 4.90
N ASP A 233 3.04 -14.38 5.45
CA ASP A 233 3.52 -14.37 6.84
C ASP A 233 4.57 -13.27 7.10
N MET A 234 5.45 -13.03 6.12
CA MET A 234 6.46 -11.97 6.21
C MET A 234 5.78 -10.61 6.27
N VAL A 235 4.82 -10.37 5.39
CA VAL A 235 4.09 -9.09 5.32
C VAL A 235 3.24 -8.89 6.57
N LYS A 236 2.60 -9.93 7.10
CA LYS A 236 1.90 -9.87 8.39
C LYS A 236 2.84 -9.47 9.53
N SER A 237 4.03 -10.06 9.60
CA SER A 237 5.03 -9.72 10.62
C SER A 237 5.49 -8.27 10.54
N VAL A 238 5.65 -7.73 9.33
CA VAL A 238 6.01 -6.31 9.12
C VAL A 238 4.87 -5.39 9.54
N LEU A 239 3.62 -5.73 9.19
CA LEU A 239 2.44 -4.96 9.59
C LEU A 239 2.26 -4.95 11.10
N ASP A 240 2.48 -6.08 11.78
CA ASP A 240 2.42 -6.16 13.25
C ASP A 240 3.47 -5.27 13.89
N TRP A 241 4.71 -5.33 13.41
CA TRP A 241 5.77 -4.44 13.86
C TRP A 241 5.46 -2.95 13.64
N LEU A 242 4.88 -2.59 12.48
CA LEU A 242 4.47 -1.20 12.21
C LEU A 242 3.34 -0.75 13.12
N ASN A 243 2.39 -1.62 13.45
CA ASN A 243 1.32 -1.33 14.39
C ASN A 243 1.85 -1.08 15.80
N ASP A 244 2.78 -1.92 16.28
CA ASP A 244 3.44 -1.72 17.59
C ASP A 244 4.14 -0.34 17.64
N ARG A 245 4.82 0.06 16.56
CA ARG A 245 5.48 1.37 16.47
C ARG A 245 4.49 2.54 16.43
N LEU A 246 3.36 2.38 15.75
CA LEU A 246 2.32 3.41 15.74
C LEU A 246 1.73 3.58 17.15
N ASP A 247 1.51 2.50 17.89
CA ASP A 247 1.05 2.55 19.29
C ASP A 247 2.07 3.28 20.19
N GLU A 248 3.36 3.02 20.01
CA GLU A 248 4.42 3.72 20.75
C GLU A 248 4.42 5.23 20.47
N VAL A 249 4.25 5.63 19.21
CA VAL A 249 4.20 7.05 18.81
C VAL A 249 2.94 7.75 19.34
N GLU A 250 1.77 7.11 19.26
CA GLU A 250 0.52 7.65 19.82
C GLU A 250 0.65 7.87 21.34
N ASN A 251 1.23 6.91 22.06
CA ASN A 251 1.43 6.99 23.51
C ASN A 251 2.48 8.03 23.92
N ALA A 252 3.46 8.34 23.06
CA ALA A 252 4.50 9.33 23.34
C ALA A 252 4.03 10.79 23.12
N VAL A 253 2.96 10.99 22.34
CA VAL A 253 2.36 12.31 22.05
C VAL A 253 1.21 12.63 23.05
N GLY A 254 0.85 11.68 23.91
CA GLY A 254 -0.19 11.81 24.95
C GLY A 254 0.14 12.71 26.14
#